data_AF-A0A7Y8C4I8-F1
#
_entry.id   AF-A0A7Y8C4I8-F1
#
_cell.length_a   1.000
_cell.length_b   1.000
_cell.length_c   1.000
_cell.angle_alpha   90.00
_cell.angle_beta   90.00
_cell.angle_gamma   90.00
#
_symmetry.space_group_name_H-M   'P 1'
#
loop_
_entity.id
_entity.type
_entity.pdbx_description
1 polymer ?
#
loop_
_entity_poly.entity_id
_entity_poly.type
_entity_poly.pdbx_seq_one_letter_code
_entity_poly.pdbx_strand_id
1 'polypeptide(L)'
;MKFACLALAACLVFQPAFARSDTDRQVVTPDESQLIEHGSYTNKDGNTVHSPAHTRSDQVPAGATAKCRDKTYSFSQHRRGTCSRHGGVMAWL
;
A
#
# COMPACT_ATOMS: atom_id res chain seq x y z
N MET A 1 -53.19 -22.41 -31.70
CA MET A 1 -51.99 -21.64 -32.10
C MET A 1 -52.15 -20.21 -31.62
N LYS A 2 -51.07 -19.62 -31.07
CA LYS A 2 -50.89 -18.21 -30.67
C LYS A 2 -51.51 -17.82 -29.32
N PHE A 3 -50.69 -17.86 -28.26
CA PHE A 3 -50.53 -16.79 -27.27
C PHE A 3 -49.16 -16.97 -26.61
N ALA A 4 -48.12 -16.71 -27.40
CA ALA A 4 -46.78 -16.44 -26.87
C ALA A 4 -46.64 -14.92 -26.71
N CYS A 5 -45.80 -14.52 -25.77
CA CYS A 5 -45.37 -13.15 -25.47
C CYS A 5 -46.26 -12.41 -24.46
N LEU A 6 -45.82 -12.39 -23.20
CA LEU A 6 -45.98 -11.37 -22.15
C LEU A 6 -45.55 -12.07 -20.85
N ALA A 7 -44.52 -11.72 -20.09
CA ALA A 7 -43.69 -10.54 -20.04
C ALA A 7 -42.34 -10.95 -19.40
N LEU A 8 -41.24 -10.82 -20.14
CA LEU A 8 -39.87 -10.92 -19.64
C LEU A 8 -39.35 -9.49 -19.46
N ALA A 9 -39.80 -8.80 -18.42
CA ALA A 9 -39.45 -7.39 -18.20
C ALA A 9 -39.28 -7.06 -16.70
N ALA A 10 -38.46 -7.83 -15.98
CA ALA A 10 -38.20 -7.54 -14.57
C ALA A 10 -36.77 -7.92 -14.11
N CYS A 11 -35.75 -7.69 -14.94
CA CYS A 11 -34.34 -7.99 -14.56
C CYS A 11 -33.38 -6.82 -14.83
N LEU A 12 -33.71 -5.58 -14.47
CA LEU A 12 -32.81 -4.42 -14.72
C LEU A 12 -32.63 -3.44 -13.55
N VAL A 13 -32.75 -3.88 -12.28
CA VAL A 13 -32.48 -2.97 -11.13
C VAL A 13 -31.52 -3.50 -10.07
N PHE A 14 -30.98 -4.71 -10.22
CA PHE A 14 -29.86 -5.16 -9.38
C PHE A 14 -28.54 -4.94 -10.11
N GLN A 15 -28.12 -3.69 -10.23
CA GLN A 15 -26.70 -3.41 -10.44
C GLN A 15 -26.03 -3.47 -9.07
N PRO A 16 -25.19 -4.48 -8.76
CA PRO A 16 -24.28 -4.34 -7.64
C PRO A 16 -23.39 -3.15 -8.01
N ALA A 17 -23.37 -2.13 -7.15
CA ALA A 17 -22.36 -1.10 -7.25
C ALA A 17 -21.00 -1.80 -7.04
N PHE A 18 -20.35 -2.18 -8.14
CA PHE A 18 -18.95 -2.49 -8.13
C PHE A 18 -18.25 -1.20 -7.72
N ALA A 19 -17.95 -1.10 -6.42
CA ALA A 19 -17.03 -0.10 -5.92
C ALA A 19 -15.76 -0.20 -6.79
N ARG A 20 -15.39 0.90 -7.43
CA ARG A 20 -14.11 0.98 -8.13
C ARG A 20 -13.03 0.71 -7.08
N SER A 21 -12.43 -0.47 -7.13
CA SER A 21 -11.14 -0.67 -6.49
C SER A 21 -10.20 0.31 -7.18
N ASP A 22 -9.72 1.31 -6.45
CA ASP A 22 -8.56 2.13 -6.84
C ASP A 22 -7.34 1.21 -6.91
N THR A 23 -7.30 0.40 -7.97
CA THR A 23 -6.10 -0.28 -8.39
C THR A 23 -5.33 0.74 -9.22
N ASP A 24 -4.12 1.03 -8.75
CA ASP A 24 -3.05 1.74 -9.47
C ASP A 24 -2.94 3.26 -9.28
N ARG A 25 -2.89 3.70 -8.03
CA ARG A 25 -1.88 4.71 -7.69
C ARG A 25 -0.58 3.93 -7.48
N GLN A 26 0.34 4.01 -8.43
CA GLN A 26 1.66 3.38 -8.40
C GLN A 26 2.47 3.87 -7.19
N VAL A 27 2.16 3.33 -6.01
CA VAL A 27 3.01 3.40 -4.83
C VAL A 27 4.14 2.43 -5.12
N VAL A 28 5.38 2.92 -5.14
CA VAL A 28 6.57 2.06 -5.26
C VAL A 28 6.57 1.14 -4.04
N THR A 29 6.04 -0.07 -4.21
CA THR A 29 6.07 -1.12 -3.20
C THR A 29 7.48 -1.70 -3.18
N PRO A 30 8.14 -1.76 -2.01
CA PRO A 30 9.46 -2.37 -1.94
C PRO A 30 9.39 -3.85 -2.32
N ASP A 31 10.51 -4.39 -2.80
CA ASP A 31 10.64 -5.83 -3.04
C ASP A 31 10.64 -6.57 -1.71
N GLU A 32 9.49 -7.13 -1.35
CA GLU A 32 9.26 -7.88 -0.10
C GLU A 32 10.24 -9.05 0.08
N SER A 33 10.77 -9.62 -1.01
CA SER A 33 11.73 -10.72 -0.90
C SER A 33 13.07 -10.29 -0.27
N GLN A 34 13.36 -8.99 -0.25
CA GLN A 34 14.57 -8.44 0.33
C GLN A 34 14.38 -7.98 1.79
N LEU A 35 13.13 -7.90 2.25
CA LEU A 35 12.76 -7.41 3.58
C LEU A 35 12.56 -8.55 4.58
N ILE A 36 12.73 -8.24 5.86
CA ILE A 36 12.51 -9.16 6.99
C ILE A 36 11.12 -8.94 7.60
N GLU A 37 10.75 -7.68 7.86
CA GLU A 37 9.42 -7.28 8.29
C GLU A 37 8.53 -6.97 7.09
N HIS A 38 7.24 -7.32 7.18
CA HIS A 38 6.26 -7.21 6.08
C HIS A 38 5.04 -6.37 6.46
N GLY A 39 5.16 -5.53 7.49
CA GLY A 39 4.08 -4.71 7.99
C GLY A 39 3.83 -3.47 7.12
N SER A 40 2.62 -2.93 7.14
CA SER A 40 2.29 -1.66 6.48
C SER A 40 1.39 -0.79 7.36
N TYR A 41 1.31 0.50 7.02
CA TYR A 41 0.43 1.47 7.68
C TYR A 41 -0.13 2.46 6.67
N THR A 42 -1.29 3.03 6.97
CA THR A 42 -1.85 4.15 6.21
C THR A 42 -1.33 5.46 6.77
N ASN A 43 -0.69 6.28 5.94
CA ASN A 43 -0.21 7.59 6.36
C ASN A 43 -1.34 8.63 6.34
N LYS A 44 -1.04 9.86 6.79
CA LYS A 44 -2.03 10.95 6.85
C LYS A 44 -2.58 11.39 5.48
N ASP A 45 -1.90 11.05 4.38
CA ASP A 45 -2.35 11.33 3.02
C ASP A 45 -3.26 10.21 2.48
N GLY A 46 -3.54 9.18 3.28
CA GLY A 46 -4.35 8.03 2.88
C GLY A 46 -3.57 6.96 2.12
N ASN A 47 -2.24 7.09 1.99
CA ASN A 47 -1.43 6.12 1.25
C ASN A 47 -1.02 4.95 2.17
N THR A 48 -1.15 3.72 1.67
CA THR A 48 -0.53 2.54 2.30
C THR A 48 0.97 2.56 2.05
N VAL A 49 1.74 2.50 3.14
CA VAL A 49 3.20 2.60 3.13
C VAL A 49 3.78 1.42 3.92
N HIS A 50 4.87 0.85 3.44
CA HIS A 50 5.57 -0.21 4.15
C HIS A 50 6.14 0.32 5.49
N SER A 51 6.02 -0.48 6.55
CA SER A 51 6.61 -0.15 7.85
C SER A 51 8.14 -0.21 7.77
N PRO A 52 8.90 0.45 8.65
CA PRO A 52 10.34 0.31 8.63
C PRO A 52 10.78 -1.16 8.75
N ALA A 53 11.72 -1.57 7.91
CA ALA A 53 12.15 -2.96 7.83
C ALA A 53 13.66 -3.08 7.63
N HIS A 54 14.24 -4.15 8.17
CA HIS A 54 15.58 -4.59 7.86
C HIS A 54 15.61 -5.27 6.49
N THR A 55 16.76 -5.17 5.84
CA THR A 55 17.05 -5.90 4.60
C THR A 55 17.94 -7.10 4.85
N ARG A 56 17.74 -8.18 4.10
CA ARG A 56 18.55 -9.40 4.20
C ARG A 56 20.02 -9.19 3.79
N SER A 57 20.29 -8.23 2.90
CA SER A 57 21.63 -7.96 2.35
C SER A 57 22.28 -6.67 2.90
N ASP A 58 21.65 -6.01 3.87
CA ASP A 58 22.02 -4.66 4.36
C ASP A 58 22.03 -3.54 3.27
N GLN A 59 21.65 -3.84 2.03
CA GLN A 59 21.54 -2.87 0.94
C GLN A 59 20.31 -1.99 1.10
N VAL A 60 20.31 -0.81 0.48
CA VAL A 60 19.14 0.07 0.48
C VAL A 60 18.05 -0.53 -0.39
N PRO A 61 16.86 -0.86 0.15
CA PRO A 61 15.77 -1.40 -0.64
C PRO A 61 15.13 -0.29 -1.48
N ALA A 62 14.59 -0.66 -2.65
CA ALA A 62 13.92 0.29 -3.52
C ALA A 62 12.76 0.99 -2.79
N GLY A 63 12.65 2.30 -2.96
CA GLY A 63 11.59 3.11 -2.34
C GLY A 63 11.84 3.52 -0.88
N ALA A 64 12.93 3.08 -0.25
CA ALA A 64 13.32 3.60 1.06
C ALA A 64 13.71 5.08 0.96
N THR A 65 13.23 5.89 1.91
CA THR A 65 13.47 7.34 1.98
C THR A 65 14.41 7.72 3.13
N ALA A 66 14.62 6.82 4.09
CA ALA A 66 15.53 7.05 5.21
C ALA A 66 16.08 5.73 5.78
N LYS A 67 17.25 5.82 6.40
CA LYS A 67 17.80 4.79 7.28
C LYS A 67 17.64 5.22 8.74
N CYS A 68 16.99 4.40 9.56
CA CYS A 68 16.79 4.64 10.98
C CYS A 68 18.03 4.23 11.80
N ARG A 69 18.12 4.68 13.06
CA ARG A 69 19.26 4.35 13.95
C ARG A 69 19.32 2.89 14.36
N ASP A 70 18.17 2.21 14.39
CA ASP A 70 18.10 0.76 14.63
C ASP A 70 18.46 -0.09 13.40
N LYS A 71 18.87 0.55 12.29
CA LYS A 71 19.25 -0.04 11.00
C LYS A 71 18.08 -0.49 10.11
N THR A 72 16.83 -0.26 10.51
CA THR A 72 15.70 -0.39 9.59
C THR A 72 15.71 0.70 8.51
N TYR A 73 15.16 0.40 7.34
CA TYR A 73 14.89 1.36 6.27
C TYR A 73 13.43 1.79 6.33
N SER A 74 13.19 3.10 6.36
CA SER A 74 11.86 3.68 6.37
C SER A 74 11.40 4.00 4.95
N PHE A 75 10.11 3.77 4.69
CA PHE A 75 9.44 4.09 3.43
C PHE A 75 8.51 5.30 3.57
N SER A 76 8.64 6.06 4.67
CA SER A 76 7.75 7.19 4.95
C SER A 76 7.86 8.29 3.89
N GLN A 77 6.71 8.79 3.45
CA GLN A 77 6.61 9.90 2.49
C GLN A 77 6.70 11.29 3.17
N HIS A 78 6.84 11.31 4.50
CA HIS A 78 6.98 12.54 5.28
C HIS A 78 8.24 12.49 6.12
N ARG A 79 8.79 13.66 6.46
CA ARG A 79 9.94 13.79 7.36
C ARG A 79 9.57 13.91 8.85
N ARG A 80 8.37 14.41 9.15
CA ARG A 80 7.91 14.59 10.52
C ARG A 80 7.60 13.23 11.14
N GLY A 81 8.30 12.88 12.22
CA GLY A 81 8.07 11.64 12.98
C GLY A 81 8.71 10.40 12.37
N THR A 82 9.41 10.51 11.24
CA THR A 82 10.15 9.40 10.61
C THR A 82 11.15 8.81 11.57
N CYS A 83 11.19 7.48 11.66
CA CYS A 83 12.04 6.73 12.58
C CYS A 83 11.86 7.11 14.07
N SER A 84 10.81 7.82 14.49
CA SER A 84 10.63 8.23 15.90
C SER A 84 10.59 7.04 16.87
N ARG A 85 9.99 5.92 16.44
CA ARG A 85 9.96 4.64 17.17
C ARG A 85 11.25 3.81 17.01
N HIS A 86 12.16 4.25 16.14
CA HIS A 86 13.37 3.55 15.69
C HIS A 86 14.64 4.36 16.01
N GLY A 87 14.58 5.20 17.06
CA GLY A 87 15.72 5.99 17.56
C GLY A 87 16.03 7.26 16.75
N GLY A 88 15.19 7.63 15.80
CA GLY A 88 15.38 8.76 14.89
C GLY A 88 16.07 8.38 13.58
N VAL A 89 16.12 9.33 12.66
CA VAL A 89 16.74 9.14 11.36
C VAL A 89 18.26 9.23 11.51
N MET A 90 18.97 8.23 10.99
CA MET A 90 20.42 8.24 10.86
C MET A 90 20.85 8.96 9.58
N ALA A 91 20.20 8.63 8.45
CA ALA A 91 20.47 9.24 7.15
C ALA A 91 19.19 9.31 6.32
N TRP A 92 19.05 10.36 5.52
CA TRP A 92 18.04 10.45 4.46
C TRP A 92 18.64 9.89 3.17
N LEU A 93 17.82 9.24 2.35
CA LEU A 93 18.19 8.57 1.11
C LEU A 93 17.63 9.30 -0.12
#